data_AF-S7Z916-F1
#
_entry.id   AF-S7Z916-F1
#
_cell.length_a   1.000
_cell.length_b   1.000
_cell.length_c   1.000
_cell.angle_alpha   90.00
_cell.angle_beta   90.00
_cell.angle_gamma   90.00
#
_symmetry.space_group_name_H-M   'P 1'
#
loop_
_entity.id
_entity.type
_entity.pdbx_description
1 polymer ?
#
loop_
_entity_poly.entity_id
_entity_poly.type
_entity_poly.pdbx_seq_one_letter_code
_entity_poly.pdbx_strand_id
1 'polypeptide(L)'
;MISSKVQLDLLDVTVLMRIMRHLQTGDIESLSCTNKRLRDVSVPILFRAVRFEFSTSSLKALKSLSNSNIRHHVRSLTYAAPGILRTDILDFDCFTSELLTPSDYREWIDESQNFLSDECPSYMLIYDVLQDICEEQQEIMSESLDKIALLYAFTRLPRLRKLAVCFCPTVEEEEWVGSVLARGLTTEDSCEYHSRVIHDAIETSRQSSSTERNLRVFLTVQPP
;
A
#
# COMPACT_ATOMS: atom_id res chain seq x y z
N MET A 1 -33.29 24.00 -28.67
CA MET A 1 -32.87 23.86 -27.26
C MET A 1 -31.40 24.19 -27.18
N ILE A 2 -31.04 25.34 -26.61
CA ILE A 2 -29.63 25.71 -26.39
C ILE A 2 -29.18 24.95 -25.15
N SER A 3 -28.42 23.87 -25.32
CA SER A 3 -27.71 23.23 -24.21
C SER A 3 -26.64 24.22 -23.75
N SER A 4 -26.95 25.02 -22.72
CA SER A 4 -25.95 25.86 -22.07
C SER A 4 -24.92 24.95 -21.42
N LYS A 5 -23.77 24.77 -22.08
CA LYS A 5 -22.62 24.08 -21.48
C LYS A 5 -22.12 24.96 -20.33
N VAL A 6 -22.30 24.48 -19.11
CA VAL A 6 -21.70 25.11 -17.94
C VAL A 6 -20.22 24.77 -17.94
N GLN A 7 -19.37 25.80 -18.00
CA GLN A 7 -17.93 25.65 -17.81
C GLN A 7 -17.65 25.44 -16.33
N LEU A 8 -17.28 24.21 -15.97
CA LEU A 8 -17.06 23.78 -14.58
C LEU A 8 -16.01 24.67 -13.90
N ASP A 9 -14.94 25.01 -14.61
CA ASP A 9 -13.82 25.81 -14.15
C ASP A 9 -14.14 27.29 -13.91
N LEU A 10 -15.33 27.77 -14.28
CA LEU A 10 -15.79 29.11 -13.92
C LEU A 10 -16.56 29.15 -12.60
N LEU A 11 -16.98 27.99 -12.08
CA LEU A 11 -17.75 27.91 -10.83
C LEU A 11 -16.91 28.34 -9.63
N ASP A 12 -17.57 28.94 -8.63
CA ASP A 12 -16.91 29.31 -7.37
C ASP A 12 -16.20 28.12 -6.71
N VAL A 13 -15.07 28.38 -6.05
CA VAL A 13 -14.24 27.34 -5.44
C VAL A 13 -15.01 26.50 -4.41
N THR A 14 -15.97 27.09 -3.70
CA THR A 14 -16.80 26.38 -2.72
C THR A 14 -17.76 25.41 -3.39
N VAL A 15 -18.31 25.79 -4.55
CA VAL A 15 -19.17 24.94 -5.38
C VAL A 15 -18.35 23.80 -5.99
N LEU A 16 -17.18 24.11 -6.54
CA LEU A 16 -16.25 23.11 -7.08
C LEU A 16 -15.87 22.08 -6.01
N MET A 17 -15.45 22.51 -4.82
CA MET A 17 -15.12 21.60 -3.72
C MET A 17 -16.29 20.72 -3.30
N ARG A 18 -17.53 21.23 -3.38
CA ARG A 18 -18.73 20.42 -3.09
C ARG A 18 -18.95 19.36 -4.16
N ILE A 19 -18.87 19.73 -5.44
CA ILE A 19 -19.00 18.79 -6.56
C ILE A 19 -17.98 17.66 -6.42
N MET A 20 -16.71 18.02 -6.22
CA MET A 20 -15.60 17.06 -6.12
C MET A 20 -15.78 16.04 -4.98
N ARG A 21 -16.48 16.38 -3.89
CA ARG A 21 -16.76 15.44 -2.79
C ARG A 21 -17.73 14.33 -3.15
N HIS A 22 -18.47 14.48 -4.25
CA HIS A 22 -19.43 13.50 -4.74
C HIS A 22 -18.90 12.69 -5.93
N LEU A 23 -17.66 12.98 -6.37
CA LEU A 23 -17.02 12.26 -7.47
C LEU A 23 -16.21 11.08 -6.95
N GLN A 24 -16.04 10.06 -7.79
CA GLN A 24 -15.11 8.98 -7.51
C GLN A 24 -13.67 9.46 -7.70
N THR A 25 -12.71 8.80 -7.06
CA THR A 25 -11.29 9.21 -7.12
C THR A 25 -10.78 9.33 -8.55
N GLY A 26 -11.09 8.36 -9.43
CA GLY A 26 -10.67 8.39 -10.84
C GLY A 26 -11.23 9.58 -11.64
N ASP A 27 -12.45 10.04 -11.32
CA ASP A 27 -13.02 11.24 -11.93
C ASP A 27 -12.29 12.50 -11.47
N ILE A 28 -11.96 12.58 -10.17
CA ILE A 28 -11.22 13.72 -9.60
C ILE A 28 -9.81 13.77 -10.18
N GLU A 29 -9.15 12.63 -10.35
CA GLU A 29 -7.84 12.54 -11.01
C GLU A 29 -7.91 13.05 -12.44
N SER A 30 -8.89 12.58 -13.21
CA SER A 30 -9.14 13.02 -14.58
C SER A 30 -9.35 14.54 -14.65
N LEU A 31 -10.16 15.10 -13.74
CA LEU A 31 -10.39 16.55 -13.65
C LEU A 31 -9.14 17.33 -13.23
N SER A 32 -8.27 16.75 -12.40
CA SER A 32 -7.01 17.40 -12.00
C SER A 32 -6.03 17.58 -13.17
N CYS A 33 -6.22 16.78 -14.23
CA CYS A 33 -5.42 16.82 -15.45
C CYS A 33 -5.94 17.84 -16.48
N THR A 34 -7.18 18.33 -16.37
CA THR A 34 -7.76 19.19 -17.41
C THR A 34 -7.23 20.63 -17.40
N ASN A 35 -7.11 21.25 -16.22
CA ASN A 35 -6.54 22.60 -16.09
C ASN A 35 -6.03 22.88 -14.67
N LYS A 36 -5.25 23.95 -14.52
CA LYS A 36 -4.61 24.32 -13.25
C LYS A 36 -5.61 24.59 -12.11
N ARG A 37 -6.73 25.28 -12.38
CA ARG A 37 -7.72 25.59 -11.35
C ARG A 37 -8.38 24.33 -10.80
N LEU A 38 -8.78 23.41 -11.69
CA LEU A 38 -9.36 22.13 -11.27
C LEU A 38 -8.33 21.26 -10.55
N ARG A 39 -7.06 21.30 -10.96
CA ARG A 39 -5.95 20.68 -10.21
C ARG A 39 -5.83 21.23 -8.79
N ASP A 40 -5.80 22.54 -8.63
CA ASP A 40 -5.62 23.20 -7.32
C ASP A 40 -6.77 22.86 -6.35
N VAL A 41 -7.99 22.65 -6.87
CA VAL A 41 -9.15 22.21 -6.05
C VAL A 41 -9.15 20.71 -5.79
N SER A 42 -8.61 19.91 -6.72
CA SER A 42 -8.62 18.43 -6.65
C SER A 42 -7.51 17.88 -5.75
N VAL A 43 -6.30 18.45 -5.81
CA VAL A 43 -5.12 17.98 -5.05
C VAL A 43 -5.41 17.84 -3.53
N PRO A 44 -6.04 18.80 -2.85
CA PRO A 44 -6.38 18.66 -1.44
C PRO A 44 -7.31 17.48 -1.11
N ILE A 45 -8.10 17.02 -2.09
CA ILE A 45 -9.06 15.92 -1.97
C ILE A 45 -8.35 14.60 -2.26
N LEU A 46 -7.64 14.51 -3.38
CA LEU A 46 -6.88 13.32 -3.81
C LEU A 46 -5.87 12.88 -2.74
N PHE A 47 -5.11 13.82 -2.20
CA PHE A 47 -4.04 13.51 -1.24
C PHE A 47 -4.49 13.61 0.22
N ARG A 48 -5.81 13.65 0.48
CA ARG A 48 -6.32 13.71 1.86
C ARG A 48 -6.06 12.41 2.62
N ALA A 49 -6.22 11.27 1.95
CA ALA A 49 -5.96 9.95 2.47
C ALA A 49 -5.05 9.23 1.47
N VAL A 50 -3.85 8.83 1.91
CA VAL A 50 -2.84 8.21 1.05
C VAL A 50 -2.65 6.76 1.49
N ARG A 51 -2.73 5.83 0.54
CA ARG A 51 -2.33 4.44 0.74
C ARG A 51 -0.88 4.27 0.28
N PHE A 52 -0.13 3.46 0.99
CA PHE A 52 1.21 3.03 0.60
C PHE A 52 1.40 1.58 1.06
N GLU A 53 2.35 0.90 0.43
CA GLU A 53 2.60 -0.53 0.56
C GLU A 53 3.98 -0.80 1.16
N PHE A 54 4.17 -2.01 1.66
CA PHE A 54 5.47 -2.52 2.06
C PHE A 54 6.29 -2.93 0.83
N SER A 55 6.71 -1.92 0.06
CA SER A 55 7.62 -2.07 -1.06
C SER A 55 8.60 -0.90 -1.08
N THR A 56 9.79 -1.13 -1.61
CA THR A 56 10.86 -0.13 -1.64
C THR A 56 10.43 1.09 -2.44
N SER A 57 9.71 0.90 -3.55
CA SER A 57 9.17 1.97 -4.39
C SER A 57 8.13 2.82 -3.64
N SER A 58 7.19 2.19 -2.93
CA SER A 58 6.12 2.86 -2.20
C SER A 58 6.64 3.61 -0.98
N LEU A 59 7.61 3.05 -0.25
CA LEU A 59 8.30 3.70 0.86
C LEU A 59 9.12 4.92 0.40
N LYS A 60 9.83 4.82 -0.73
CA LYS A 60 10.51 5.95 -1.38
C LYS A 60 9.52 7.03 -1.80
N ALA A 61 8.37 6.65 -2.36
CA ALA A 61 7.30 7.57 -2.74
C ALA A 61 6.71 8.31 -1.52
N LEU A 62 6.47 7.61 -0.40
CA LEU A 62 5.99 8.21 0.85
C LEU A 62 6.96 9.27 1.39
N LYS A 63 8.27 8.99 1.34
CA LYS A 63 9.31 9.96 1.72
C LYS A 63 9.30 11.19 0.81
N SER A 64 9.22 10.99 -0.51
CA SER A 64 9.12 12.07 -1.50
C SER A 64 7.86 12.92 -1.29
N LEU A 65 6.71 12.29 -1.09
CA LEU A 65 5.45 12.96 -0.79
C LEU A 65 5.55 13.81 0.49
N SER A 66 6.19 13.27 1.53
CA SER A 66 6.39 13.96 2.82
C SER A 66 7.28 15.20 2.68
N ASN A 67 8.12 15.27 1.65
CA ASN A 67 8.96 16.42 1.32
C ASN A 67 8.31 17.42 0.37
N SER A 68 7.22 17.03 -0.29
CA SER A 68 6.53 17.86 -1.27
C SER A 68 5.60 18.90 -0.63
N ASN A 69 5.08 19.82 -1.45
CA ASN A 69 4.05 20.77 -1.04
C ASN A 69 2.71 20.09 -0.68
N ILE A 70 2.51 18.84 -1.10
CA ILE A 70 1.28 18.07 -0.90
C ILE A 70 1.12 17.62 0.55
N ARG A 71 2.21 17.53 1.32
CA ARG A 71 2.23 17.10 2.74
C ARG A 71 1.19 17.79 3.63
N HIS A 72 0.82 19.03 3.29
CA HIS A 72 -0.17 19.83 4.04
C HIS A 72 -1.63 19.39 3.82
N HIS A 73 -1.88 18.52 2.85
CA HIS A 73 -3.19 17.98 2.54
C HIS A 73 -3.41 16.59 3.16
N VAL A 74 -2.34 15.84 3.44
CA VAL A 74 -2.40 14.50 4.00
C VAL A 74 -2.92 14.54 5.44
N ARG A 75 -4.03 13.83 5.67
CA ARG A 75 -4.68 13.69 6.99
C ARG A 75 -4.73 12.25 7.48
N SER A 76 -4.73 11.29 6.55
CA SER A 76 -4.76 9.87 6.85
C SER A 76 -3.72 9.14 6.00
N LEU A 77 -3.03 8.20 6.60
CA LEU A 77 -2.26 7.17 5.89
C LEU A 77 -2.96 5.82 6.03
N THR A 78 -2.84 4.98 5.01
CA THR A 78 -3.18 3.56 5.05
C THR A 78 -1.95 2.79 4.64
N TYR A 79 -1.42 2.00 5.55
CA TYR A 79 -0.27 1.14 5.31
C TYR A 79 -0.77 -0.26 4.97
N ALA A 80 -0.48 -0.75 3.77
CA ALA A 80 -0.73 -2.13 3.38
C ALA A 80 0.46 -3.00 3.81
N ALA A 81 0.23 -3.82 4.83
CA ALA A 81 1.21 -4.68 5.45
C ALA A 81 1.00 -6.12 4.93
N PRO A 82 1.86 -6.63 4.02
CA PRO A 82 1.79 -8.00 3.55
C PRO A 82 2.30 -8.98 4.61
N GLY A 83 2.05 -10.26 4.38
CA GLY A 83 2.80 -11.31 5.06
C GLY A 83 4.29 -11.25 4.71
N ILE A 84 5.13 -11.49 5.70
CA ILE A 84 6.58 -11.57 5.56
C ILE A 84 6.96 -13.00 5.22
N LEU A 85 7.69 -13.16 4.11
CA LEU A 85 8.21 -14.43 3.66
C LEU A 85 9.39 -14.87 4.52
N ARG A 86 9.43 -16.17 4.82
CA ARG A 86 10.61 -16.79 5.42
C ARG A 86 11.75 -16.77 4.42
N THR A 87 12.99 -16.56 4.87
CA THR A 87 14.16 -16.44 3.99
C THR A 87 14.63 -17.75 3.38
N ASP A 88 14.16 -18.87 3.92
CA ASP A 88 14.47 -20.21 3.42
C ASP A 88 13.88 -20.50 2.04
N ILE A 89 12.82 -19.78 1.65
CA ILE A 89 12.23 -19.89 0.32
C ILE A 89 13.18 -19.46 -0.81
N LEU A 90 14.25 -18.72 -0.47
CA LEU A 90 15.33 -18.36 -1.40
C LEU A 90 16.19 -19.57 -1.79
N ASP A 91 16.10 -20.67 -1.04
CA ASP A 91 16.66 -21.95 -1.41
C ASP A 91 15.61 -22.75 -2.18
N PHE A 92 15.87 -22.99 -3.46
CA PHE A 92 14.99 -23.75 -4.35
C PHE A 92 14.69 -25.16 -3.80
N ASP A 93 15.64 -25.81 -3.14
CA ASP A 93 15.42 -27.14 -2.56
C ASP A 93 14.45 -27.06 -1.37
N CYS A 94 14.53 -26.01 -0.55
CA CYS A 94 13.57 -25.76 0.52
C CYS A 94 12.18 -25.40 -0.04
N PHE A 95 12.12 -24.53 -1.06
CA PHE A 95 10.88 -24.18 -1.75
C PHE A 95 10.13 -25.42 -2.24
N THR A 96 10.84 -26.32 -2.93
CA THR A 96 10.25 -27.53 -3.54
C THR A 96 9.88 -28.62 -2.54
N SER A 97 10.42 -28.58 -1.32
CA SER A 97 10.19 -29.61 -0.31
C SER A 97 9.27 -29.17 0.82
N GLU A 98 9.22 -27.88 1.14
CA GLU A 98 8.49 -27.35 2.30
C GLU A 98 7.36 -26.37 1.92
N LEU A 99 7.57 -25.48 0.95
CA LEU A 99 6.60 -24.42 0.65
C LEU A 99 5.53 -24.84 -0.36
N LEU A 100 5.97 -25.29 -1.53
CA LEU A 100 5.08 -25.69 -2.61
C LEU A 100 5.66 -26.91 -3.30
N THR A 101 5.31 -28.11 -2.85
CA THR A 101 5.83 -29.32 -3.50
C THR A 101 5.28 -29.46 -4.93
N PRO A 102 5.97 -30.15 -5.84
CA PRO A 102 5.43 -30.43 -7.17
C PRO A 102 4.06 -31.14 -7.15
N SER A 103 3.80 -31.92 -6.09
CA SER A 103 2.49 -32.55 -5.86
C SER A 103 1.44 -31.52 -5.44
N ASP A 104 1.75 -30.64 -4.48
CA ASP A 104 0.86 -29.56 -4.04
C ASP A 104 0.51 -28.61 -5.18
N TYR A 105 1.49 -28.28 -6.02
CA TYR A 105 1.28 -27.46 -7.21
C TYR A 105 0.31 -28.13 -8.19
N ARG A 106 0.48 -29.43 -8.46
CA ARG A 106 -0.44 -30.16 -9.33
C ARG A 106 -1.86 -30.17 -8.75
N GLU A 107 -2.00 -30.45 -7.46
CA GLU A 107 -3.30 -30.43 -6.77
C GLU A 107 -3.93 -29.02 -6.83
N TRP A 108 -3.15 -27.97 -6.58
CA TRP A 108 -3.62 -26.59 -6.67
C TRP A 108 -4.11 -26.23 -8.07
N ILE A 109 -3.42 -26.68 -9.12
CA ILE A 109 -3.87 -26.51 -10.51
C ILE A 109 -5.17 -27.28 -10.79
N ASP A 110 -5.24 -28.53 -10.33
CA ASP A 110 -6.40 -29.39 -10.57
C ASP A 110 -7.66 -28.88 -9.83
N GLU A 111 -7.49 -28.31 -8.62
CA GLU A 111 -8.56 -27.70 -7.81
C GLU A 111 -9.02 -26.35 -8.35
N SER A 112 -8.10 -25.60 -8.97
CA SER A 112 -8.40 -24.31 -9.58
C SER A 112 -9.03 -24.48 -10.95
N GLN A 113 -10.24 -25.07 -10.97
CA GLN A 113 -11.12 -25.19 -12.15
C GLN A 113 -11.47 -23.85 -12.84
N ASN A 114 -10.94 -22.73 -12.34
CA ASN A 114 -11.13 -21.37 -12.83
C ASN A 114 -9.98 -20.83 -13.69
N PHE A 115 -8.79 -21.46 -13.73
CA PHE A 115 -7.77 -21.04 -14.69
C PHE A 115 -8.07 -21.66 -16.05
N LEU A 116 -8.12 -20.82 -17.09
CA LEU A 116 -7.92 -21.36 -18.43
C LEU A 116 -6.51 -21.98 -18.47
N SER A 117 -6.32 -23.08 -19.18
CA SER A 117 -5.03 -23.82 -19.25
C SER A 117 -3.81 -22.95 -19.60
N ASP A 118 -4.02 -21.77 -20.18
CA ASP A 118 -2.97 -20.80 -20.55
C ASP A 118 -2.73 -19.69 -19.51
N GLU A 119 -3.51 -19.64 -18.42
CA GLU A 119 -3.43 -18.61 -17.36
C GLU A 119 -2.73 -19.10 -16.08
N CYS A 120 -2.42 -20.40 -16.00
CA CYS A 120 -1.76 -20.94 -14.83
C CYS A 120 -0.27 -20.56 -14.83
N PRO A 121 0.25 -19.92 -13.76
CA PRO A 121 1.67 -19.59 -13.68
C PRO A 121 2.51 -20.85 -13.63
N SER A 122 3.59 -20.90 -14.42
CA SER A 122 4.53 -22.01 -14.34
C SER A 122 5.16 -22.09 -12.95
N TYR A 123 5.49 -23.30 -12.51
CA TYR A 123 6.15 -23.52 -11.22
C TYR A 123 7.41 -22.67 -11.01
N MET A 124 8.21 -22.46 -12.06
CA MET A 124 9.41 -21.61 -12.00
C MET A 124 9.06 -20.13 -11.88
N LEU A 125 8.03 -19.67 -12.60
CA LEU A 125 7.53 -18.29 -12.45
C LEU A 125 7.05 -18.02 -11.02
N ILE A 126 6.38 -18.99 -10.40
CA ILE A 126 5.97 -18.88 -8.98
C ILE A 126 7.19 -18.68 -8.10
N TYR A 127 8.22 -19.52 -8.27
CA TYR A 127 9.45 -19.41 -7.51
C TYR A 127 10.14 -18.06 -7.71
N ASP A 128 10.32 -17.63 -8.96
CA ASP A 128 10.99 -16.37 -9.30
C ASP A 128 10.28 -15.16 -8.66
N VAL A 129 8.95 -15.11 -8.75
CA VAL A 129 8.15 -14.02 -8.15
C VAL A 129 8.26 -14.02 -6.63
N LEU A 130 8.15 -15.18 -5.98
CA LEU A 130 8.29 -15.27 -4.52
C LEU A 130 9.70 -14.93 -4.05
N GLN A 131 10.71 -15.31 -4.83
CA GLN A 131 12.09 -14.93 -4.60
C GLN A 131 12.25 -13.41 -4.66
N ASP A 132 11.77 -12.76 -5.72
CA ASP A 132 11.84 -11.31 -5.88
C ASP A 132 11.15 -10.57 -4.71
N ILE A 133 9.96 -11.01 -4.31
CA ILE A 133 9.23 -10.45 -3.16
C ILE A 133 10.07 -10.62 -1.88
N CYS A 134 10.61 -11.81 -1.65
CA CYS A 134 11.39 -12.09 -0.44
C CYS A 134 12.66 -11.24 -0.39
N GLU A 135 13.38 -11.10 -1.50
CA GLU A 135 14.58 -10.28 -1.60
C GLU A 135 14.25 -8.80 -1.30
N GLU A 136 13.18 -8.25 -1.86
CA GLU A 136 12.75 -6.88 -1.56
C GLU A 136 12.35 -6.72 -0.08
N GLN A 137 11.60 -7.66 0.49
CA GLN A 137 11.25 -7.64 1.90
C GLN A 137 12.50 -7.65 2.79
N GLN A 138 13.50 -8.48 2.46
CA GLN A 138 14.77 -8.51 3.20
C GLN A 138 15.55 -7.20 3.08
N GLU A 139 15.58 -6.57 1.89
CA GLU A 139 16.18 -5.24 1.72
C GLU A 139 15.50 -4.22 2.65
N ILE A 140 14.17 -4.15 2.63
CA ILE A 140 13.39 -3.22 3.46
C ILE A 140 13.67 -3.45 4.95
N MET A 141 13.65 -4.72 5.39
CA MET A 141 13.82 -5.08 6.79
C MET A 141 15.25 -4.83 7.28
N SER A 142 16.25 -5.24 6.51
CA SER A 142 17.67 -5.11 6.87
C SER A 142 18.12 -3.65 6.93
N GLU A 143 17.64 -2.80 6.01
CA GLU A 143 17.93 -1.37 5.99
C GLU A 143 16.91 -0.54 6.80
N SER A 144 15.89 -1.17 7.39
CA SER A 144 14.80 -0.51 8.14
C SER A 144 14.12 0.62 7.35
N LEU A 145 13.94 0.42 6.03
CA LEU A 145 13.43 1.46 5.12
C LEU A 145 12.01 1.89 5.51
N ASP A 146 11.21 0.95 5.98
CA ASP A 146 9.85 1.14 6.45
C ASP A 146 9.78 2.05 7.67
N LYS A 147 10.58 1.77 8.71
CA LYS A 147 10.71 2.58 9.91
C LYS A 147 11.15 3.99 9.57
N ILE A 148 12.15 4.13 8.69
CA ILE A 148 12.65 5.43 8.24
C ILE A 148 11.56 6.21 7.51
N ALA A 149 10.84 5.58 6.59
CA ALA A 149 9.76 6.22 5.83
C ALA A 149 8.61 6.67 6.74
N LEU A 150 8.18 5.81 7.66
CA LEU A 150 7.15 6.12 8.66
C LEU A 150 7.59 7.28 9.57
N LEU A 151 8.82 7.26 10.08
CA LEU A 151 9.35 8.34 10.89
C LEU A 151 9.37 9.67 10.12
N TYR A 152 9.77 9.64 8.84
CA TYR A 152 9.71 10.81 7.97
C TYR A 152 8.28 11.32 7.80
N ALA A 153 7.33 10.42 7.56
CA ALA A 153 5.93 10.78 7.40
C ALA A 153 5.35 11.40 8.69
N PHE A 154 5.56 10.78 9.85
CA PHE A 154 5.06 11.29 11.12
C PHE A 154 5.68 12.62 11.49
N THR A 155 6.95 12.84 11.15
CA THR A 155 7.65 14.10 11.44
C THR A 155 7.29 15.23 10.48
N ARG A 156 7.04 14.92 9.20
CA ARG A 156 6.88 15.94 8.14
C ARG A 156 5.46 16.15 7.63
N LEU A 157 4.49 15.29 7.97
CA LEU A 157 3.08 15.48 7.61
C LEU A 157 2.34 16.25 8.71
N PRO A 158 2.20 17.59 8.64
CA PRO A 158 1.75 18.40 9.77
C PRO A 158 0.27 18.23 10.12
N ARG A 159 -0.53 17.65 9.21
CA ARG A 159 -1.98 17.44 9.41
C ARG A 159 -2.36 15.98 9.56
N LEU A 160 -1.37 15.09 9.63
CA LEU A 160 -1.62 13.67 9.83
C LEU A 160 -2.27 13.43 11.20
N ARG A 161 -3.39 12.72 11.21
CA ARG A 161 -4.15 12.39 12.43
C ARG A 161 -4.51 10.92 12.53
N LYS A 162 -4.47 10.19 11.41
CA LYS A 162 -4.87 8.79 11.32
C LYS A 162 -3.82 7.98 10.58
N LEU A 163 -3.45 6.84 11.15
CA LEU A 163 -2.78 5.75 10.46
C LEU A 163 -3.72 4.54 10.52
N ALA A 164 -4.12 4.03 9.37
CA ALA A 164 -4.74 2.71 9.26
C ALA A 164 -3.69 1.70 8.83
N VAL A 165 -3.70 0.51 9.43
CA VAL A 165 -2.87 -0.62 9.03
C VAL A 165 -3.79 -1.68 8.46
N CYS A 166 -3.53 -2.08 7.23
CA CYS A 166 -4.29 -3.08 6.49
C CYS A 166 -3.40 -4.31 6.32
N PHE A 167 -3.63 -5.35 7.12
CA PHE A 167 -2.96 -6.63 6.92
C PHE A 167 -3.58 -7.33 5.72
N CYS A 168 -2.73 -7.74 4.79
CA CYS A 168 -3.11 -8.40 3.54
C CYS A 168 -2.17 -9.59 3.26
N PRO A 169 -2.62 -10.61 2.51
CA PRO A 169 -1.76 -11.73 2.15
C PRO A 169 -0.57 -11.30 1.29
N THR A 170 -0.81 -10.42 0.32
CA THR A 170 0.20 -9.88 -0.60
C THR A 170 -0.10 -8.45 -0.98
N VAL A 171 0.93 -7.74 -1.45
CA VAL A 171 0.81 -6.44 -2.14
C VAL A 171 0.78 -6.60 -3.67
N GLU A 172 1.08 -7.79 -4.19
CA GLU A 172 1.02 -8.09 -5.63
C GLU A 172 -0.42 -8.09 -6.16
N GLU A 173 -0.57 -7.69 -7.43
CA GLU A 173 -1.87 -7.61 -8.10
C GLU A 173 -2.39 -8.99 -8.54
N GLU A 174 -1.49 -9.94 -8.82
CA GLU A 174 -1.83 -11.27 -9.26
C GLU A 174 -2.48 -12.11 -8.15
N GLU A 175 -3.75 -12.48 -8.36
CA GLU A 175 -4.55 -13.24 -7.38
C GLU A 175 -3.91 -14.57 -6.95
N TRP A 176 -3.16 -15.22 -7.85
CA TRP A 176 -2.50 -16.48 -7.56
C TRP A 176 -1.37 -16.32 -6.53
N VAL A 177 -0.69 -15.17 -6.50
CA VAL A 177 0.41 -14.90 -5.57
C VAL A 177 -0.09 -14.96 -4.13
N GLY A 178 -1.22 -14.28 -3.85
CA GLY A 178 -1.86 -14.32 -2.54
C GLY A 178 -2.28 -15.74 -2.11
N SER A 179 -2.74 -16.55 -3.06
CA SER A 179 -3.16 -17.94 -2.82
C SER A 179 -1.99 -18.85 -2.46
N VAL A 180 -0.84 -18.70 -3.15
CA VAL A 180 0.38 -19.46 -2.85
C VAL A 180 0.97 -18.99 -1.52
N LEU A 181 1.04 -17.68 -1.29
CA LEU A 181 1.55 -17.10 -0.05
C LEU A 181 0.77 -17.54 1.19
N ALA A 182 -0.55 -17.69 1.08
CA ALA A 182 -1.37 -18.20 2.18
C ALA A 182 -0.91 -19.58 2.70
N ARG A 183 -0.17 -20.37 1.91
CA ARG A 183 0.38 -21.68 2.31
C ARG A 183 1.71 -21.57 3.06
N GLY A 184 2.45 -20.49 2.89
CA GLY A 184 3.82 -20.30 3.40
C GLY A 184 4.00 -19.27 4.51
N LEU A 185 3.00 -18.44 4.75
CA LEU A 185 3.11 -17.30 5.65
C LEU A 185 2.84 -17.66 7.10
N THR A 186 3.73 -17.26 8.01
CA THR A 186 3.41 -17.14 9.43
C THR A 186 2.77 -15.76 9.68
N THR A 187 1.44 -15.75 9.78
CA THR A 187 0.68 -14.50 9.95
C THR A 187 1.02 -13.77 11.26
N GLU A 188 1.38 -14.52 12.31
CA GLU A 188 1.68 -13.96 13.64
C GLU A 188 2.99 -13.15 13.63
N ASP A 189 4.08 -13.72 13.10
CA ASP A 189 5.40 -13.06 13.04
C ASP A 189 5.34 -11.78 12.18
N SER A 190 4.60 -11.84 11.07
CA SER A 190 4.37 -10.71 10.17
C SER A 190 3.66 -9.57 10.89
N CYS A 191 2.58 -9.89 11.62
CA CYS A 191 1.82 -8.90 12.38
C CYS A 191 2.67 -8.29 13.51
N GLU A 192 3.47 -9.10 14.19
CA GLU A 192 4.37 -8.63 15.24
C GLU A 192 5.41 -7.66 14.67
N TYR A 193 6.08 -8.02 13.57
CA TYR A 193 7.07 -7.17 12.93
C TYR A 193 6.51 -5.79 12.58
N HIS A 194 5.42 -5.76 11.80
CA HIS A 194 4.82 -4.50 11.34
C HIS A 194 4.34 -3.65 12.51
N SER A 195 3.71 -4.28 13.52
CA SER A 195 3.26 -3.57 14.73
C SER A 195 4.41 -2.95 15.50
N ARG A 196 5.52 -3.68 15.65
CA ARG A 196 6.74 -3.21 16.33
C ARG A 196 7.36 -2.03 15.60
N VAL A 197 7.51 -2.10 14.28
CA VAL A 197 8.09 -0.99 13.50
C VAL A 197 7.23 0.28 13.60
N ILE A 198 5.90 0.12 13.49
CA ILE A 198 4.98 1.25 13.61
C ILE A 198 5.06 1.88 15.01
N HIS A 199 5.03 1.05 16.05
CA HIS A 199 5.16 1.50 17.43
C HIS A 199 6.46 2.27 17.64
N ASP A 200 7.59 1.71 17.22
CA ASP A 200 8.91 2.33 17.32
C ASP A 200 8.98 3.68 16.59
N ALA A 201 8.43 3.76 15.38
CA ALA A 201 8.42 4.98 14.60
C ALA A 201 7.57 6.06 15.27
N ILE A 202 6.43 5.70 15.86
CA ILE A 202 5.57 6.61 16.62
C ILE A 202 6.31 7.14 17.84
N GLU A 203 6.88 6.26 18.68
CA GLU A 203 7.58 6.65 19.90
C GLU A 203 8.79 7.54 19.59
N THR A 204 9.59 7.16 18.60
CA THR A 204 10.73 7.96 18.14
C THR A 204 10.30 9.33 17.62
N SER A 205 9.18 9.40 16.88
CA SER A 205 8.65 10.66 16.36
C SER A 205 8.18 11.61 17.47
N ARG A 206 7.59 11.07 18.55
CA ARG A 206 7.11 11.83 19.70
C ARG A 206 8.26 12.46 20.47
N GLN A 207 9.34 11.71 20.69
CA GLN A 207 10.54 12.23 21.35
C GLN A 207 11.22 13.34 20.54
N SER A 208 11.12 13.27 19.22
CA SER A 208 11.74 14.24 18.30
C SER A 208 10.91 15.52 18.09
N SER A 209 9.63 15.53 18.45
CA SER A 209 8.74 16.67 18.25
C SER A 209 8.28 17.28 19.57
N SER A 210 8.60 18.56 19.81
CA SER A 210 8.16 19.35 20.98
C SER A 210 6.64 19.63 21.02
N THR A 211 5.87 19.05 20.08
CA THR A 211 4.41 19.23 19.97
C THR A 211 3.74 17.87 20.08
N GLU A 212 2.84 17.73 21.04
CA GLU A 212 2.06 16.52 21.26
C GLU A 212 1.19 16.21 20.01
N ARG A 213 1.57 15.17 19.26
CA ARG A 213 0.83 14.74 18.08
C ARG A 213 -0.19 13.66 18.44
N ASN A 214 -1.46 14.03 18.34
CA ASN A 214 -2.59 13.10 18.43
C ASN A 214 -2.73 12.26 17.15
N LEU A 215 -1.81 11.32 16.93
CA LEU A 215 -1.93 10.28 15.90
C LEU A 215 -2.74 9.12 16.46
N ARG A 216 -3.83 8.74 15.77
CA ARG A 216 -4.63 7.56 16.10
C ARG A 216 -4.28 6.43 15.13
N VAL A 217 -3.93 5.26 15.68
CA VAL A 217 -3.68 4.04 14.91
C VAL A 217 -4.94 3.19 14.92
N PHE A 218 -5.32 2.70 13.75
CA PHE A 218 -6.44 1.78 13.57
C PHE A 218 -5.94 0.54 12.86
N LEU A 219 -6.31 -0.62 13.37
CA LEU A 219 -6.10 -1.88 12.67
C LEU A 219 -7.36 -2.17 11.84
N THR A 220 -7.16 -2.45 10.57
CA THR A 220 -8.21 -2.88 9.64
C THR A 220 -7.75 -4.20 9.04
N VAL A 221 -8.59 -5.22 9.14
CA VAL A 221 -8.38 -6.46 8.40
C VAL A 221 -9.11 -6.27 7.07
N GLN A 222 -8.43 -6.47 5.94
CA GLN A 222 -9.10 -6.48 4.64
C GLN A 222 -10.09 -7.66 4.68
N PRO A 223 -11.39 -7.47 4.35
CA PRO A 223 -12.27 -8.62 4.21
C PRO A 223 -11.73 -9.52 3.09
N PRO A 224 -11.85 -10.85 3.24
CA PRO A 224 -11.43 -11.81 2.21
C PRO A 224 -12.15 -11.56 0.88
#